data_AF-A0A0J1B568-F1
#
_entry.id   AF-A0A0J1B568-F1
#
_cell.length_a   1.000
_cell.length_b   1.000
_cell.length_c   1.000
_cell.angle_alpha   90.00
_cell.angle_beta   90.00
_cell.angle_gamma   90.00
#
_symmetry.space_group_name_H-M   'P 1'
#
loop_
_entity.id
_entity.type
_entity.pdbx_description
1 polymer ?
#
loop_
_entity_poly.entity_id
_entity_poly.type
_entity_poly.pdbx_seq_one_letter_code
_entity_poly.pdbx_strand_id
1 'polypeptide(L)'
;MAHANAQLKQVRQSLGLSQLQLAMRAGVSSRTVQFAESGQNVSLGTMRRIASALGMESDQLIRIDPGTGQDAFADLPWSIADRFRTNRRFDQGSLCRNESEVVDIVRQLRENFSVQIQKWGSTQSQQHALLRDKAIDEVYFRYEQRYVELWRRNPACIRLDCYDETVGGVSITLPLTVESFRAFRAGELAWLDISADDLVDQSQYLLLDSVTEFTNQCRRPWYQVTESLSLVAFTQVAALAKHPNRSDFEMVSFSASPLNERRLSTIGFVAEPTVEPEFDYPLFWFGEDSRILTQEEYSNWSTFKHFTTLIKSVDKASLRRRMFQNLLAMVKRLQRPAKRSFARRAA
;
A
#
# COMPACT_ATOMS: atom_id res chain seq x y z
N MET A 1 -0.26 -20.39 -4.12
CA MET A 1 -0.82 -21.48 -3.26
C MET A 1 -0.27 -22.90 -3.52
N ALA A 2 -0.31 -23.47 -4.74
CA ALA A 2 -0.07 -24.91 -4.98
C ALA A 2 1.27 -25.48 -4.46
N HIS A 3 2.33 -24.67 -4.42
CA HIS A 3 3.67 -25.13 -4.07
C HIS A 3 3.92 -25.26 -2.54
N ALA A 4 3.30 -24.42 -1.70
CA ALA A 4 3.41 -24.51 -0.24
C ALA A 4 2.64 -25.72 0.31
N ASN A 5 1.49 -26.03 -0.31
CA ASN A 5 0.68 -27.19 0.04
C ASN A 5 1.36 -28.49 -0.41
N ALA A 6 2.02 -28.44 -1.58
CA ALA A 6 2.91 -29.52 -2.03
C ALA A 6 4.08 -29.72 -1.06
N GLN A 7 4.66 -28.64 -0.53
CA GLN A 7 5.75 -28.70 0.46
C GLN A 7 5.27 -29.31 1.79
N LEU A 8 4.11 -28.91 2.32
CA LEU A 8 3.51 -29.55 3.51
C LEU A 8 3.32 -31.06 3.31
N LYS A 9 2.73 -31.42 2.17
CA LYS A 9 2.49 -32.82 1.80
C LYS A 9 3.81 -33.58 1.66
N GLN A 10 4.80 -33.01 0.99
CA GLN A 10 6.14 -33.60 0.79
C GLN A 10 6.88 -33.77 2.11
N VAL A 11 6.91 -32.75 2.97
CA VAL A 11 7.58 -32.82 4.28
C VAL A 11 6.88 -33.86 5.15
N ARG A 12 5.54 -33.87 5.22
CA ARG A 12 4.79 -34.91 5.93
C ARG A 12 5.14 -36.31 5.43
N GLN A 13 5.17 -36.51 4.11
CA GLN A 13 5.50 -37.78 3.49
C GLN A 13 6.96 -38.19 3.75
N SER A 14 7.90 -37.25 3.73
CA SER A 14 9.32 -37.51 4.04
C SER A 14 9.54 -37.91 5.50
N LEU A 15 8.67 -37.48 6.41
CA LEU A 15 8.64 -37.88 7.81
C LEU A 15 7.84 -39.17 8.05
N GLY A 16 7.31 -39.81 7.01
CA GLY A 16 6.52 -41.05 7.11
C GLY A 16 5.18 -40.89 7.84
N LEU A 17 4.67 -39.66 7.96
CA LEU A 17 3.45 -39.37 8.72
C LEU A 17 2.20 -39.49 7.83
N SER A 18 1.14 -40.11 8.34
CA SER A 18 -0.21 -39.98 7.78
C SER A 18 -0.83 -38.62 8.11
N GLN A 19 -1.86 -38.22 7.38
CA GLN A 19 -2.60 -36.97 7.67
C GLN A 19 -3.23 -37.00 9.07
N LEU A 20 -3.70 -38.16 9.53
CA LEU A 20 -4.24 -38.33 10.87
C LEU A 20 -3.16 -38.14 11.94
N GLN A 21 -1.97 -38.71 11.75
CA GLN A 21 -0.86 -38.57 12.69
C GLN A 21 -0.35 -37.13 12.77
N LEU A 22 -0.28 -36.43 11.63
CA LEU A 22 0.04 -35.00 11.62
C LEU A 22 -1.05 -34.19 12.34
N ALA A 23 -2.32 -34.50 12.10
CA ALA A 23 -3.45 -33.82 12.75
C ALA A 23 -3.40 -33.97 14.28
N MET A 24 -3.13 -35.18 14.77
CA MET A 24 -2.93 -35.44 16.19
C MET A 24 -1.75 -34.65 16.77
N ARG A 25 -0.61 -34.64 16.07
CA ARG A 25 0.60 -33.93 16.51
C ARG A 25 0.42 -32.40 16.54
N ALA A 26 -0.35 -31.86 15.60
CA ALA A 26 -0.71 -30.45 15.56
C ALA A 26 -1.90 -30.09 16.47
N GLY A 27 -2.63 -31.08 16.97
CA GLY A 27 -3.88 -30.93 17.74
C GLY A 27 -5.03 -30.32 16.93
N VAL A 28 -5.12 -30.62 15.64
CA VAL A 28 -6.17 -30.16 14.73
C VAL A 28 -6.93 -31.36 14.15
N SER A 29 -8.03 -31.13 13.41
CA SER A 29 -8.75 -32.24 12.77
C SER A 29 -8.02 -32.75 11.53
N SER A 30 -8.18 -34.04 11.17
CA SER A 30 -7.63 -34.60 9.93
C SER A 30 -8.15 -33.86 8.69
N ARG A 31 -9.39 -33.37 8.73
CA ARG A 31 -9.98 -32.54 7.68
C ARG A 31 -9.25 -31.20 7.52
N THR A 32 -8.81 -30.61 8.63
CA THR A 32 -8.03 -29.37 8.64
C THR A 32 -6.65 -29.55 8.00
N VAL A 33 -5.99 -30.69 8.23
CA VAL A 33 -4.74 -31.05 7.54
C VAL A 33 -4.97 -31.26 6.05
N GLN A 34 -6.05 -31.96 5.68
CA GLN A 34 -6.42 -32.16 4.28
C GLN A 34 -6.70 -30.82 3.56
N PHE A 35 -7.38 -29.89 4.21
CA PHE A 35 -7.62 -28.53 3.70
C PHE A 35 -6.33 -27.73 3.54
N ALA A 36 -5.41 -27.82 4.50
CA ALA A 36 -4.10 -27.19 4.39
C ALA A 36 -3.28 -27.79 3.23
N GLU A 37 -3.28 -29.12 3.05
CA GLU A 37 -2.55 -29.81 1.96
C GLU A 37 -3.21 -29.63 0.57
N SER A 38 -4.50 -29.29 0.51
CA SER A 38 -5.20 -29.02 -0.75
C SER A 38 -5.22 -27.54 -1.14
N GLY A 39 -4.75 -26.64 -0.25
CA GLY A 39 -4.71 -25.20 -0.50
C GLY A 39 -5.98 -24.44 -0.19
N GLN A 40 -6.86 -25.02 0.61
CA GLN A 40 -7.99 -24.30 1.17
C GLN A 40 -7.56 -23.45 2.36
N ASN A 41 -8.27 -22.33 2.56
CA ASN A 41 -7.97 -21.38 3.61
C ASN A 41 -8.11 -22.01 5.00
N VAL A 42 -7.01 -21.99 5.77
CA VAL A 42 -6.96 -22.34 7.19
C VAL A 42 -6.43 -21.14 7.98
N SER A 43 -6.86 -21.00 9.23
CA SER A 43 -6.40 -19.87 10.06
C SER A 43 -4.88 -19.90 10.25
N LEU A 44 -4.26 -18.73 10.39
CA LEU A 44 -2.81 -18.63 10.61
C LEU A 44 -2.36 -19.38 11.86
N GLY A 45 -3.15 -19.35 12.94
CA GLY A 45 -2.87 -20.11 14.17
C GLY A 45 -2.89 -21.62 13.92
N THR A 46 -3.83 -22.10 13.11
CA THR A 46 -3.90 -23.51 12.68
C THR A 46 -2.70 -23.90 11.83
N MET A 47 -2.31 -23.06 10.86
CA MET A 47 -1.18 -23.31 9.98
C MET A 47 0.15 -23.36 10.75
N ARG A 48 0.35 -22.48 11.74
CA ARG A 48 1.50 -22.51 12.65
C ARG A 48 1.58 -23.80 13.48
N ARG A 49 0.44 -24.32 13.93
CA ARG A 49 0.41 -25.59 14.68
C ARG A 49 0.78 -26.78 13.81
N ILE A 50 0.31 -26.79 12.56
CA ILE A 50 0.69 -27.81 11.57
C ILE A 50 2.19 -27.69 11.21
N ALA A 51 2.69 -26.47 11.03
CA ALA A 51 4.11 -26.17 10.79
C ALA A 51 5.02 -26.71 11.88
N SER A 52 4.72 -26.33 13.12
CA SER A 52 5.49 -26.74 14.30
C SER A 52 5.47 -28.27 14.46
N ALA A 53 4.34 -28.92 14.17
CA ALA A 53 4.25 -30.38 14.20
C ALA A 53 5.13 -31.09 13.15
N LEU A 54 5.48 -30.40 12.06
CA LEU A 54 6.39 -30.89 11.02
C LEU A 54 7.86 -30.49 11.29
N GLY A 55 8.15 -29.79 12.38
CA GLY A 55 9.50 -29.27 12.66
C GLY A 55 9.92 -28.14 11.72
N MET A 56 8.95 -27.49 11.07
CA MET A 56 9.19 -26.33 10.22
C MET A 56 9.05 -25.05 11.05
N GLU A 57 9.97 -24.11 10.85
CA GLU A 57 9.79 -22.76 11.34
C GLU A 57 8.58 -22.12 10.63
N SER A 58 7.82 -21.31 11.37
CA SER A 58 6.52 -20.80 10.88
C SER A 58 6.66 -19.93 9.63
N ASP A 59 7.82 -19.32 9.45
CA ASP A 59 8.23 -18.51 8.31
C ASP A 59 8.48 -19.34 7.03
N GLN A 60 8.91 -20.59 7.14
CA GLN A 60 9.15 -21.49 6.00
C GLN A 60 7.85 -21.96 5.33
N LEU A 61 6.73 -21.92 6.05
CA LEU A 61 5.40 -22.30 5.53
C LEU A 61 4.57 -21.14 5.03
N ILE A 62 4.93 -19.92 5.44
CA ILE A 62 4.40 -18.71 4.84
C ILE A 62 5.21 -18.48 3.57
N ARG A 63 4.83 -19.17 2.49
CA ARG A 63 5.08 -18.56 1.19
C ARG A 63 4.27 -17.27 1.16
N ILE A 64 4.99 -16.15 1.15
CA ILE A 64 4.54 -14.90 0.55
C ILE A 64 4.13 -15.28 -0.88
N ASP A 65 2.85 -15.60 -1.08
CA ASP A 65 2.32 -15.86 -2.40
C ASP A 65 2.59 -14.61 -3.23
N PRO A 66 3.35 -14.67 -4.33
CA PRO A 66 3.76 -13.49 -5.07
C PRO A 66 2.62 -12.85 -5.89
N GLY A 67 1.41 -12.74 -5.33
CA GLY A 67 0.31 -11.99 -5.93
C GLY A 67 -0.50 -12.74 -7.00
N THR A 68 -0.84 -14.02 -6.78
CA THR A 68 -1.75 -14.77 -7.69
C THR A 68 -3.05 -15.28 -7.05
N GLY A 69 -3.33 -14.92 -5.78
CA GLY A 69 -4.60 -15.21 -5.10
C GLY A 69 -5.04 -14.07 -4.19
N GLN A 70 -6.34 -13.76 -4.20
CA GLN A 70 -7.04 -12.66 -3.50
C GLN A 70 -6.23 -11.36 -3.43
N ASP A 71 -6.35 -10.53 -4.48
CA ASP A 71 -5.77 -9.19 -4.51
C ASP A 71 -6.75 -8.19 -3.89
N ALA A 72 -6.51 -7.74 -2.66
CA ALA A 72 -7.41 -6.82 -1.97
C ALA A 72 -7.56 -5.46 -2.68
N PHE A 73 -6.64 -5.09 -3.59
CA PHE A 73 -6.81 -3.95 -4.50
C PHE A 73 -7.96 -4.17 -5.47
N ALA A 74 -8.19 -5.40 -5.93
CA ALA A 74 -9.29 -5.71 -6.84
C ALA A 74 -10.66 -5.57 -6.16
N ASP A 75 -10.72 -5.64 -4.83
CA ASP A 75 -11.96 -5.50 -4.07
C ASP A 75 -12.14 -4.09 -3.49
N LEU A 76 -11.32 -3.10 -3.88
CA LEU A 76 -11.48 -1.72 -3.43
C LEU A 76 -12.74 -1.07 -4.05
N PRO A 77 -13.44 -0.19 -3.31
CA PRO A 77 -13.20 0.18 -1.91
C PRO A 77 -13.86 -0.77 -0.89
N TRP A 78 -14.57 -1.81 -1.34
CA TRP A 78 -15.36 -2.70 -0.48
C TRP A 78 -14.52 -3.46 0.56
N SER A 79 -13.28 -3.81 0.22
CA SER A 79 -12.32 -4.42 1.15
C SER A 79 -12.04 -3.57 2.39
N ILE A 80 -12.34 -2.26 2.36
CA ILE A 80 -12.15 -1.32 3.48
C ILE A 80 -13.39 -1.26 4.39
N ALA A 81 -14.57 -1.67 3.92
CA ALA A 81 -15.83 -1.52 4.65
C ALA A 81 -15.80 -2.21 6.03
N ASP A 82 -15.20 -3.39 6.13
CA ASP A 82 -15.08 -4.14 7.39
C ASP A 82 -14.10 -3.49 8.38
N ARG A 83 -13.12 -2.71 7.91
CA ARG A 83 -12.12 -2.06 8.76
C ARG A 83 -12.68 -0.87 9.52
N PHE A 84 -13.67 -0.15 8.98
CA PHE A 84 -14.41 0.89 9.73
C PHE A 84 -15.04 0.35 11.02
N ARG A 85 -15.35 -0.95 11.05
CA ARG A 85 -15.90 -1.61 12.26
C ARG A 85 -14.84 -1.86 13.33
N THR A 86 -13.56 -1.96 12.95
CA THR A 86 -12.46 -2.39 13.84
C THR A 86 -11.69 -1.26 14.52
N ASN A 87 -11.95 0.01 14.15
CA ASN A 87 -11.46 1.21 14.85
C ASN A 87 -9.92 1.30 15.05
N ARG A 88 -9.12 0.61 14.21
CA ARG A 88 -7.65 0.67 14.26
C ARG A 88 -7.19 2.09 13.93
N ARG A 89 -6.29 2.65 14.75
CA ARG A 89 -5.70 3.98 14.52
C ARG A 89 -4.78 3.94 13.30
N PHE A 90 -4.85 4.98 12.47
CA PHE A 90 -4.18 5.04 11.17
C PHE A 90 -2.75 5.59 11.16
N ASP A 91 -2.26 6.20 12.24
CA ASP A 91 -1.23 7.23 12.01
C ASP A 91 -0.31 7.58 13.18
N GLN A 92 0.74 6.78 13.42
CA GLN A 92 1.98 7.27 14.05
C GLN A 92 3.30 6.63 13.54
N GLY A 93 3.26 5.66 12.64
CA GLY A 93 4.47 4.98 12.14
C GLY A 93 4.56 4.86 10.62
N SER A 94 3.62 5.46 9.89
CA SER A 94 3.48 5.33 8.44
C SER A 94 4.13 6.47 7.65
N LEU A 95 4.90 7.36 8.29
CA LEU A 95 5.67 8.40 7.61
C LEU A 95 7.16 8.10 7.73
N CYS A 96 7.93 8.44 6.70
CA CYS A 96 9.37 8.47 6.80
C CYS A 96 9.79 9.57 7.79
N ARG A 97 10.78 9.29 8.62
CA ARG A 97 11.27 10.15 9.71
C ARG A 97 12.36 11.11 9.25
N ASN A 98 13.11 10.73 8.22
CA ASN A 98 14.23 11.49 7.68
C ASN A 98 14.52 11.05 6.23
N GLU A 99 15.41 11.78 5.57
CA GLU A 99 15.79 11.53 4.17
C GLU A 99 16.49 10.19 3.97
N SER A 100 17.28 9.73 4.95
CA SER A 100 17.93 8.41 4.88
C SER A 100 16.89 7.30 4.79
N GLU A 101 15.80 7.41 5.54
CA GLU A 101 14.70 6.44 5.47
C GLU A 101 13.98 6.54 4.11
N VAL A 102 13.80 7.73 3.54
CA VAL A 102 13.25 7.89 2.19
C VAL A 102 14.13 7.17 1.15
N VAL A 103 15.44 7.40 1.20
CA VAL A 103 16.42 6.76 0.31
C VAL A 103 16.34 5.23 0.43
N ASP A 104 16.29 4.69 1.64
CA ASP A 104 16.19 3.24 1.86
C ASP A 104 14.86 2.66 1.34
N ILE A 105 13.77 3.40 1.46
CA ILE A 105 12.46 3.02 0.92
C ILE A 105 12.45 3.06 -0.60
N VAL A 106 13.05 4.08 -1.22
CA VAL A 106 13.13 4.24 -2.68
C VAL A 106 14.02 3.17 -3.30
N ARG A 107 15.11 2.80 -2.63
CA ARG A 107 15.94 1.65 -3.01
C ARG A 107 15.13 0.36 -2.98
N GLN A 108 14.38 0.10 -1.91
CA GLN A 108 13.52 -1.08 -1.82
C GLN A 108 12.40 -1.09 -2.88
N LEU A 109 11.80 0.07 -3.16
CA LEU A 109 10.81 0.24 -4.22
C LEU A 109 11.40 -0.21 -5.56
N ARG A 110 12.60 0.27 -5.89
CA ARG A 110 13.32 -0.09 -7.12
C ARG A 110 13.63 -1.59 -7.19
N GLU A 111 14.20 -2.17 -6.13
CA GLU A 111 14.53 -3.60 -6.05
C GLU A 111 13.29 -4.51 -6.25
N ASN A 112 12.16 -4.14 -5.63
CA ASN A 112 10.93 -4.93 -5.76
C ASN A 112 10.33 -4.83 -7.16
N PHE A 113 10.49 -3.70 -7.85
CA PHE A 113 9.95 -3.50 -9.18
C PHE A 113 10.52 -4.52 -10.19
N SER A 114 11.84 -4.70 -10.21
CA SER A 114 12.50 -5.71 -11.05
C SER A 114 12.04 -7.13 -10.72
N VAL A 115 11.86 -7.45 -9.43
CA VAL A 115 11.38 -8.78 -8.99
C VAL A 115 9.96 -9.05 -9.48
N GLN A 116 9.07 -8.06 -9.47
CA GLN A 116 7.69 -8.22 -9.95
C GLN A 116 7.62 -8.46 -11.46
N ILE A 117 8.41 -7.71 -12.25
CA ILE A 117 8.46 -7.90 -13.70
C ILE A 117 8.95 -9.32 -14.04
N GLN A 118 10.00 -9.81 -13.38
CA GLN A 118 10.57 -11.14 -13.65
C GLN A 118 9.59 -12.30 -13.37
N LYS A 119 8.61 -12.10 -12.49
CA LYS A 119 7.65 -13.15 -12.09
C LYS A 119 6.56 -13.47 -13.13
N TRP A 120 6.41 -12.68 -14.19
CA TRP A 120 5.30 -12.84 -15.16
C TRP A 120 5.58 -13.70 -16.38
N GLY A 121 6.59 -14.56 -16.30
CA GLY A 121 6.86 -15.56 -17.33
C GLY A 121 7.96 -15.12 -18.30
N SER A 122 7.71 -15.27 -19.61
CA SER A 122 8.64 -14.92 -20.69
C SER A 122 7.87 -14.34 -21.90
N THR A 123 7.05 -13.32 -21.67
CA THR A 123 6.23 -12.68 -22.72
C THR A 123 6.95 -11.47 -23.33
N GLN A 124 6.55 -11.06 -24.53
CA GLN A 124 7.08 -9.85 -25.17
C GLN A 124 6.84 -8.58 -24.32
N SER A 125 5.66 -8.47 -23.70
CA SER A 125 5.32 -7.37 -22.78
C SER A 125 6.27 -7.29 -21.59
N GLN A 126 6.72 -8.43 -21.08
CA GLN A 126 7.68 -8.49 -19.98
C GLN A 126 9.09 -8.07 -20.42
N GLN A 127 9.52 -8.45 -21.64
CA GLN A 127 10.81 -8.00 -22.18
C GLN A 127 10.84 -6.47 -22.32
N HIS A 128 9.76 -5.86 -22.80
CA HIS A 128 9.63 -4.40 -22.85
C HIS A 128 9.66 -3.77 -21.45
N ALA A 129 8.96 -4.37 -20.47
CA ALA A 129 9.02 -3.89 -19.08
C ALA A 129 10.44 -3.98 -18.49
N LEU A 130 11.19 -5.04 -18.77
CA LEU A 130 12.59 -5.18 -18.35
C LEU A 130 13.54 -4.19 -19.04
N LEU A 131 13.27 -3.80 -20.28
CA LEU A 131 14.06 -2.78 -20.96
C LEU A 131 13.85 -1.39 -20.32
N ARG A 132 12.60 -1.04 -20.01
CA ARG A 132 12.27 0.20 -19.29
C ARG A 132 12.85 0.22 -17.88
N ASP A 133 12.77 -0.92 -17.19
CA ASP A 133 13.39 -1.14 -15.87
C ASP A 133 14.89 -0.79 -15.91
N LYS A 134 15.62 -1.32 -16.89
CA LYS A 134 17.05 -0.99 -17.08
C LYS A 134 17.30 0.47 -17.41
N ALA A 135 16.46 1.09 -18.24
CA ALA A 135 16.60 2.51 -18.58
C ALA A 135 16.48 3.41 -17.33
N ILE A 136 15.63 3.05 -16.36
CA ILE A 136 15.55 3.77 -15.08
C ILE A 136 16.84 3.61 -14.26
N ASP A 137 17.50 2.45 -14.31
CA ASP A 137 18.77 2.25 -13.59
C ASP A 137 19.88 3.17 -14.12
N GLU A 138 19.86 3.50 -15.41
CA GLU A 138 20.81 4.45 -16.03
C GLU A 138 20.65 5.87 -15.46
N VAL A 139 19.46 6.22 -14.94
CA VAL A 139 19.14 7.51 -14.34
C VAL A 139 18.79 7.39 -12.85
N TYR A 140 19.27 6.35 -12.16
CA TYR A 140 18.89 6.05 -10.77
C TYR A 140 19.10 7.22 -9.80
N PHE A 141 20.17 8.00 -9.98
CA PHE A 141 20.44 9.16 -9.14
C PHE A 141 19.31 10.21 -9.22
N ARG A 142 18.82 10.50 -10.44
CA ARG A 142 17.66 11.40 -10.64
C ARG A 142 16.39 10.82 -10.05
N TYR A 143 16.17 9.51 -10.22
CA TYR A 143 15.05 8.79 -9.61
C TYR A 143 15.05 8.91 -8.08
N GLU A 144 16.18 8.66 -7.41
CA GLU A 144 16.31 8.76 -5.95
C GLU A 144 16.12 10.21 -5.46
N GLN A 145 16.82 11.15 -6.10
CA GLN A 145 16.77 12.57 -5.75
C GLN A 145 15.34 13.12 -5.83
N ARG A 146 14.59 12.76 -6.89
CA ARG A 146 13.18 13.16 -7.06
C ARG A 146 12.35 12.83 -5.82
N TYR A 147 12.38 11.60 -5.32
CA TYR A 147 11.56 11.22 -4.17
C TYR A 147 11.97 11.93 -2.88
N VAL A 148 13.27 12.17 -2.68
CA VAL A 148 13.75 12.95 -1.55
C VAL A 148 13.21 14.38 -1.61
N GLU A 149 13.23 15.02 -2.78
CA GLU A 149 12.71 16.37 -2.97
C GLU A 149 11.18 16.45 -2.80
N LEU A 150 10.44 15.51 -3.39
CA LEU A 150 8.99 15.41 -3.20
C LEU A 150 8.62 15.22 -1.73
N TRP A 151 9.35 14.36 -1.01
CA TRP A 151 9.13 14.14 0.43
C TRP A 151 9.46 15.38 1.27
N ARG A 152 10.56 16.09 0.98
CA ARG A 152 10.90 17.35 1.66
C ARG A 152 9.79 18.38 1.51
N ARG A 153 9.20 18.47 0.32
CA ARG A 153 8.10 19.42 0.02
C ARG A 153 6.79 19.04 0.71
N ASN A 154 6.43 17.76 0.67
CA ASN A 154 5.22 17.25 1.29
C ASN A 154 5.43 15.82 1.82
N PRO A 155 5.78 15.65 3.10
CA PRO A 155 6.04 14.33 3.68
C PRO A 155 4.85 13.36 3.60
N ALA A 156 3.62 13.87 3.46
CA ALA A 156 2.43 13.04 3.32
C ALA A 156 2.33 12.34 1.95
N CYS A 157 3.19 12.71 0.99
CA CYS A 157 3.28 12.06 -0.31
C CYS A 157 3.84 10.63 -0.25
N ILE A 158 4.57 10.27 0.81
CA ILE A 158 5.12 8.92 0.99
C ILE A 158 4.56 8.33 2.29
N ARG A 159 3.81 7.24 2.16
CA ARG A 159 3.18 6.53 3.28
C ARG A 159 3.62 5.07 3.31
N LEU A 160 3.97 4.59 4.49
CA LEU A 160 4.48 3.25 4.73
C LEU A 160 3.41 2.36 5.35
N ASP A 161 3.33 1.10 4.90
CA ASP A 161 2.69 0.04 5.67
C ASP A 161 3.67 -0.46 6.73
N CYS A 162 3.41 -0.16 8.00
CA CYS A 162 4.29 -0.54 9.10
C CYS A 162 3.59 -1.52 10.07
N TYR A 163 4.27 -2.61 10.42
CA TYR A 163 3.80 -3.60 11.39
C TYR A 163 4.96 -4.10 12.24
N ASP A 164 4.86 -4.00 13.57
CA ASP A 164 5.90 -4.40 14.53
C ASP A 164 7.31 -3.97 14.09
N GLU A 165 7.46 -2.68 13.76
CA GLU A 165 8.70 -2.03 13.28
C GLU A 165 9.24 -2.47 11.91
N THR A 166 8.54 -3.37 11.22
CA THR A 166 8.85 -3.78 9.84
C THR A 166 8.02 -2.99 8.82
N VAL A 167 8.63 -2.63 7.69
CA VAL A 167 7.94 -1.99 6.56
C VAL A 167 7.48 -3.08 5.58
N GLY A 168 6.17 -3.19 5.42
CA GLY A 168 5.53 -4.12 4.49
C GLY A 168 5.39 -3.60 3.06
N GLY A 169 5.46 -2.28 2.87
CA GLY A 169 5.33 -1.65 1.56
C GLY A 169 5.21 -0.13 1.66
N VAL A 170 5.07 0.50 0.50
CA VAL A 170 4.97 1.94 0.35
C VAL A 170 3.83 2.33 -0.60
N SER A 171 3.15 3.41 -0.26
CA SER A 171 2.22 4.13 -1.12
C SER A 171 2.73 5.55 -1.34
N ILE A 172 2.83 5.95 -2.60
CA ILE A 172 3.26 7.27 -3.03
C ILE A 172 2.13 7.90 -3.84
N THR A 173 1.66 9.05 -3.37
CA THR A 173 0.59 9.81 -4.02
C THR A 173 0.94 11.28 -4.01
N LEU A 174 0.88 11.93 -5.17
CA LEU A 174 1.33 13.29 -5.36
C LEU A 174 0.13 14.21 -5.60
N PRO A 175 -0.11 15.21 -4.74
CA PRO A 175 -1.10 16.26 -4.97
C PRO A 175 -0.53 17.31 -5.94
N LEU A 176 -0.85 17.17 -7.23
CA LEU A 176 -0.29 18.01 -8.28
C LEU A 176 -1.01 19.37 -8.38
N THR A 177 -0.31 20.36 -8.92
CA THR A 177 -0.97 21.54 -9.51
C THR A 177 -1.86 21.13 -10.68
N VAL A 178 -2.76 22.03 -11.09
CA VAL A 178 -3.66 21.75 -12.23
C VAL A 178 -2.86 21.65 -13.52
N GLU A 179 -1.85 22.52 -13.65
CA GLU A 179 -0.95 22.61 -14.80
C GLU A 179 -0.17 21.30 -14.98
N SER A 180 0.52 20.84 -13.93
CA SER A 180 1.37 19.66 -14.00
C SER A 180 0.56 18.37 -14.15
N PHE A 181 -0.63 18.29 -13.55
CA PHE A 181 -1.55 17.16 -13.77
C PHE A 181 -1.97 17.07 -15.25
N ARG A 182 -2.37 18.19 -15.85
CA ARG A 182 -2.82 18.21 -17.26
C ARG A 182 -1.67 17.90 -18.20
N ALA A 183 -0.49 18.48 -17.97
CA ALA A 183 0.71 18.19 -18.76
C ALA A 183 1.08 16.70 -18.68
N PHE A 184 1.05 16.12 -17.48
CA PHE A 184 1.33 14.68 -17.30
C PHE A 184 0.31 13.81 -18.03
N ARG A 185 -0.99 14.06 -17.83
CA ARG A 185 -2.08 13.31 -18.50
C ARG A 185 -2.01 13.42 -20.03
N ALA A 186 -1.61 14.58 -20.55
CA ALA A 186 -1.42 14.82 -21.98
C ALA A 186 -0.16 14.15 -22.56
N GLY A 187 0.71 13.55 -21.73
CA GLY A 187 2.00 13.01 -22.15
C GLY A 187 3.05 14.08 -22.46
N GLU A 188 2.87 15.30 -21.95
CA GLU A 188 3.78 16.45 -22.16
C GLU A 188 4.83 16.59 -21.04
N LEU A 189 4.55 16.02 -19.87
CA LEU A 189 5.45 16.02 -18.71
C LEU A 189 5.86 14.58 -18.38
N ALA A 190 7.16 14.33 -18.29
CA ALA A 190 7.67 13.02 -17.88
C ALA A 190 7.44 12.79 -16.38
N TRP A 191 7.21 11.54 -15.98
CA TRP A 191 6.97 11.20 -14.58
C TRP A 191 8.16 11.56 -13.69
N LEU A 192 9.39 11.36 -14.18
CA LEU A 192 10.62 11.73 -13.47
C LEU A 192 10.87 13.24 -13.41
N ASP A 193 10.20 14.03 -14.25
CA ASP A 193 10.31 15.49 -14.27
C ASP A 193 9.31 16.19 -13.34
N ILE A 194 8.34 15.44 -12.79
CA ILE A 194 7.48 15.96 -11.72
C ILE A 194 8.35 16.25 -10.49
N SER A 195 8.46 17.52 -10.16
CA SER A 195 9.32 18.08 -9.13
C SER A 195 8.54 18.52 -7.88
N ALA A 196 9.26 19.02 -6.88
CA ALA A 196 8.66 19.61 -5.69
C ALA A 196 7.77 20.84 -6.00
N ASP A 197 8.09 21.61 -7.04
CA ASP A 197 7.34 22.82 -7.39
C ASP A 197 5.97 22.50 -8.04
N ASP A 198 5.82 21.28 -8.53
CA ASP A 198 4.58 20.75 -9.07
C ASP A 198 3.59 20.30 -7.97
N LEU A 199 4.00 20.34 -6.70
CA LEU A 199 3.20 19.88 -5.57
C LEU A 199 2.51 21.01 -4.79
N VAL A 200 1.26 20.77 -4.45
CA VAL A 200 0.48 21.54 -3.46
C VAL A 200 0.22 20.71 -2.19
N ASP A 201 -0.24 21.31 -1.10
CA ASP A 201 -0.45 20.53 0.13
C ASP A 201 -1.63 19.56 0.00
N GLN A 202 -2.69 19.99 -0.70
CA GLN A 202 -3.86 19.19 -1.07
C GLN A 202 -4.35 19.61 -2.46
N SER A 203 -4.75 18.65 -3.29
CA SER A 203 -5.22 18.91 -4.66
C SER A 203 -6.53 18.19 -4.96
N GLN A 204 -7.23 18.65 -5.99
CA GLN A 204 -8.28 17.86 -6.64
C GLN A 204 -7.71 16.91 -7.71
N TYR A 205 -6.43 17.08 -8.02
CA TYR A 205 -5.71 16.40 -9.09
C TYR A 205 -4.55 15.63 -8.47
N LEU A 206 -4.69 14.30 -8.36
CA LEU A 206 -3.67 13.46 -7.75
C LEU A 206 -2.98 12.58 -8.79
N LEU A 207 -1.68 12.38 -8.62
CA LEU A 207 -0.97 11.28 -9.27
C LEU A 207 -0.83 10.14 -8.25
N LEU A 208 -1.43 8.99 -8.54
CA LEU A 208 -1.12 7.75 -7.85
C LEU A 208 0.16 7.19 -8.46
N ASP A 209 1.30 7.56 -7.88
CA ASP A 209 2.63 7.30 -8.42
C ASP A 209 3.02 5.83 -8.27
N SER A 210 3.06 5.35 -7.03
CA SER A 210 3.55 4.01 -6.72
C SER A 210 2.77 3.41 -5.56
N VAL A 211 2.36 2.15 -5.68
CA VAL A 211 1.84 1.36 -4.56
C VAL A 211 2.48 -0.01 -4.64
N THR A 212 3.40 -0.30 -3.72
CA THR A 212 4.28 -1.46 -3.84
C THR A 212 4.50 -2.15 -2.50
N GLU A 213 4.22 -3.45 -2.49
CA GLU A 213 4.55 -4.32 -1.37
C GLU A 213 6.04 -4.73 -1.39
N PHE A 214 6.66 -4.83 -0.23
CA PHE A 214 8.05 -5.26 -0.06
C PHE A 214 8.11 -6.74 0.33
N THR A 215 8.54 -7.59 -0.61
CA THR A 215 8.51 -9.07 -0.40
C THR A 215 9.56 -9.58 0.58
N ASN A 216 10.63 -8.82 0.81
CA ASN A 216 11.83 -9.35 1.49
C ASN A 216 11.88 -9.01 2.99
N GLN A 217 11.12 -8.02 3.45
CA GLN A 217 11.18 -7.52 4.83
C GLN A 217 9.93 -7.85 5.66
N CYS A 218 8.79 -8.13 5.01
CA CYS A 218 7.55 -8.35 5.73
C CYS A 218 7.37 -9.82 6.14
N ARG A 219 7.27 -10.08 7.45
CA ARG A 219 6.95 -11.41 8.00
C ARG A 219 5.45 -11.76 7.91
N ARG A 220 4.65 -10.90 7.28
CA ARG A 220 3.20 -11.09 7.12
C ARG A 220 2.90 -11.84 5.83
N PRO A 221 1.83 -12.66 5.78
CA PRO A 221 1.31 -13.18 4.53
C PRO A 221 1.00 -12.04 3.54
N TRP A 222 1.33 -12.23 2.26
CA TRP A 222 1.18 -11.24 1.20
C TRP A 222 -0.19 -10.56 1.18
N TYR A 223 -1.28 -11.33 1.21
CA TYR A 223 -2.65 -10.79 1.18
C TYR A 223 -2.92 -9.77 2.30
N GLN A 224 -2.30 -9.95 3.47
CA GLN A 224 -2.45 -9.00 4.58
C GLN A 224 -1.67 -7.72 4.35
N VAL A 225 -0.51 -7.81 3.68
CA VAL A 225 0.28 -6.66 3.26
C VAL A 225 -0.48 -5.87 2.21
N THR A 226 -0.97 -6.57 1.16
CA THR A 226 -1.80 -5.98 0.12
C THR A 226 -3.03 -5.29 0.71
N GLU A 227 -3.80 -5.95 1.59
CA GLU A 227 -4.97 -5.33 2.26
C GLU A 227 -4.58 -4.08 3.05
N SER A 228 -3.49 -4.14 3.81
CA SER A 228 -2.99 -3.02 4.61
C SER A 228 -2.52 -1.87 3.73
N LEU A 229 -1.83 -2.18 2.63
CA LEU A 229 -1.30 -1.20 1.70
C LEU A 229 -2.41 -0.54 0.87
N SER A 230 -3.42 -1.29 0.45
CA SER A 230 -4.64 -0.74 -0.16
C SER A 230 -5.29 0.31 0.75
N LEU A 231 -5.36 0.01 2.05
CA LEU A 231 -5.87 0.94 3.05
C LEU A 231 -4.98 2.17 3.23
N VAL A 232 -3.66 1.99 3.26
CA VAL A 232 -2.69 3.11 3.33
C VAL A 232 -2.86 4.02 2.11
N ALA A 233 -2.88 3.47 0.89
CA ALA A 233 -3.08 4.23 -0.34
C ALA A 233 -4.41 5.00 -0.33
N PHE A 234 -5.50 4.33 0.04
CA PHE A 234 -6.82 4.95 0.07
C PHE A 234 -6.93 6.08 1.10
N THR A 235 -6.37 5.88 2.31
CA THR A 235 -6.33 6.93 3.34
C THR A 235 -5.43 8.09 2.95
N GLN A 236 -4.33 7.82 2.26
CA GLN A 236 -3.44 8.84 1.71
C GLN A 236 -4.15 9.69 0.65
N VAL A 237 -4.86 9.06 -0.29
CA VAL A 237 -5.72 9.76 -1.26
C VAL A 237 -6.74 10.64 -0.54
N ALA A 238 -7.43 10.13 0.49
CA ALA A 238 -8.37 10.92 1.26
C ALA A 238 -7.73 12.11 2.00
N ALA A 239 -6.50 11.95 2.50
CA ALA A 239 -5.76 13.01 3.16
C ALA A 239 -5.32 14.11 2.19
N LEU A 240 -4.83 13.74 1.01
CA LEU A 240 -4.28 14.65 -0.01
C LEU A 240 -5.35 15.27 -0.92
N ALA A 241 -6.50 14.64 -1.08
CA ALA A 241 -7.61 15.18 -1.89
C ALA A 241 -8.24 16.41 -1.21
N LYS A 242 -8.38 17.55 -1.88
CA LYS A 242 -8.96 18.76 -1.26
C LYS A 242 -10.44 18.58 -0.90
N HIS A 243 -11.24 18.15 -1.87
CA HIS A 243 -12.67 17.87 -1.77
C HIS A 243 -13.03 16.66 -2.64
N PRO A 244 -12.78 15.42 -2.17
CA PRO A 244 -12.99 14.22 -2.98
C PRO A 244 -14.44 14.04 -3.45
N ASN A 245 -15.42 14.64 -2.76
CA ASN A 245 -16.84 14.56 -3.13
C ASN A 245 -17.26 15.46 -4.32
N ARG A 246 -16.39 16.33 -4.81
CA ARG A 246 -16.70 17.16 -5.98
C ARG A 246 -16.50 16.37 -7.28
N SER A 247 -17.17 16.79 -8.35
CA SER A 247 -17.07 16.17 -9.68
C SER A 247 -15.72 16.37 -10.34
N ASP A 248 -15.02 17.44 -9.95
CA ASP A 248 -13.67 17.80 -10.44
C ASP A 248 -12.53 17.04 -9.73
N PHE A 249 -12.85 15.99 -8.95
CA PHE A 249 -11.83 15.12 -8.36
C PHE A 249 -11.33 14.11 -9.39
N GLU A 250 -10.05 14.23 -9.73
CA GLU A 250 -9.40 13.40 -10.73
C GLU A 250 -8.10 12.82 -10.20
N MET A 251 -7.77 11.62 -10.68
CA MET A 251 -6.48 11.02 -10.49
C MET A 251 -5.91 10.52 -11.81
N VAL A 252 -4.59 10.47 -11.89
CA VAL A 252 -3.85 9.86 -12.98
C VAL A 252 -2.84 8.89 -12.39
N SER A 253 -2.51 7.85 -13.14
CA SER A 253 -1.46 6.89 -12.80
C SER A 253 -0.83 6.38 -14.10
N PHE A 254 0.21 5.57 -13.97
CA PHE A 254 0.85 4.91 -15.10
C PHE A 254 1.13 3.46 -14.73
N SER A 255 1.05 2.59 -15.73
CA SER A 255 1.32 1.17 -15.52
C SER A 255 2.72 0.83 -15.98
N ALA A 256 3.56 0.48 -15.03
CA ALA A 256 4.88 -0.04 -15.34
C ALA A 256 4.85 -1.57 -15.57
N SER A 257 3.69 -2.21 -15.43
CA SER A 257 3.60 -3.67 -15.36
C SER A 257 2.12 -4.20 -15.52
N PRO A 258 1.80 -5.22 -16.34
CA PRO A 258 0.46 -5.85 -16.44
C PRO A 258 -0.39 -6.09 -15.16
N LEU A 259 0.19 -6.40 -14.01
CA LEU A 259 -0.55 -6.45 -12.74
C LEU A 259 -0.99 -5.07 -12.28
N ASN A 260 -0.14 -4.05 -12.40
CA ASN A 260 -0.50 -2.68 -12.06
C ASN A 260 -1.64 -2.21 -12.96
N GLU A 261 -1.57 -2.51 -14.25
CA GLU A 261 -2.67 -2.25 -15.20
C GLU A 261 -3.98 -2.90 -14.74
N ARG A 262 -3.98 -4.19 -14.42
CA ARG A 262 -5.18 -4.88 -13.91
C ARG A 262 -5.70 -4.26 -12.60
N ARG A 263 -4.81 -3.92 -11.66
CA ARG A 263 -5.17 -3.27 -10.39
C ARG A 263 -5.81 -1.90 -10.63
N LEU A 264 -5.21 -1.07 -11.48
CA LEU A 264 -5.72 0.25 -11.85
C LEU A 264 -7.11 0.13 -12.50
N SER A 265 -7.29 -0.76 -13.47
CA SER A 265 -8.60 -0.98 -14.09
C SER A 265 -9.65 -1.41 -13.09
N THR A 266 -9.29 -2.28 -12.14
CA THR A 266 -10.27 -2.79 -11.18
C THR A 266 -10.76 -1.72 -10.21
N ILE A 267 -9.90 -0.77 -9.82
CA ILE A 267 -10.30 0.35 -8.95
C ILE A 267 -10.95 1.52 -9.72
N GLY A 268 -11.19 1.35 -11.02
CA GLY A 268 -11.95 2.29 -11.86
C GLY A 268 -11.09 3.28 -12.65
N PHE A 269 -9.79 3.05 -12.81
CA PHE A 269 -9.00 3.81 -13.78
C PHE A 269 -9.25 3.27 -15.20
N VAL A 270 -9.30 4.17 -16.16
CA VAL A 270 -9.46 3.89 -17.59
C VAL A 270 -8.15 4.20 -18.30
N ALA A 271 -7.75 3.36 -19.26
CA ALA A 271 -6.55 3.61 -20.05
C ALA A 271 -6.71 4.88 -20.91
N GLU A 272 -5.67 5.71 -20.92
CA GLU A 272 -5.57 6.87 -21.81
C GLU A 272 -4.87 6.47 -23.12
N PRO A 273 -5.14 7.16 -24.24
CA PRO A 273 -4.43 6.92 -25.50
C PRO A 273 -3.00 7.48 -25.47
N THR A 274 -2.67 8.30 -24.48
CA THR A 274 -1.35 8.88 -24.26
C THR A 274 -0.47 7.96 -23.43
N VAL A 275 0.84 8.11 -23.58
CA VAL A 275 1.86 7.41 -22.78
C VAL A 275 2.73 8.42 -22.07
N GLU A 276 3.37 7.97 -21.00
CA GLU A 276 4.44 8.72 -20.33
C GLU A 276 5.63 8.89 -21.31
N PRO A 277 6.14 10.12 -21.49
CA PRO A 277 7.00 10.46 -22.63
C PRO A 277 8.44 9.95 -22.56
N GLU A 278 8.96 9.58 -21.38
CA GLU A 278 10.37 9.17 -21.23
C GLU A 278 10.55 7.64 -21.31
N PHE A 279 9.62 6.87 -20.74
CA PHE A 279 9.69 5.42 -20.61
C PHE A 279 8.52 4.68 -21.27
N ASP A 280 7.64 5.39 -21.98
CA ASP A 280 6.49 4.87 -22.71
C ASP A 280 5.51 4.07 -21.81
N TYR A 281 5.36 4.47 -20.55
CA TYR A 281 4.40 3.82 -19.67
C TYR A 281 2.96 4.18 -20.06
N PRO A 282 2.05 3.20 -20.25
CA PRO A 282 0.65 3.50 -20.49
C PRO A 282 0.06 4.31 -19.33
N LEU A 283 -0.62 5.41 -19.66
CA LEU A 283 -1.29 6.25 -18.69
C LEU A 283 -2.71 5.77 -18.42
N PHE A 284 -3.16 6.01 -17.19
CA PHE A 284 -4.46 5.62 -16.69
C PHE A 284 -5.10 6.81 -15.97
N TRP A 285 -6.37 7.05 -16.22
CA TRP A 285 -7.12 8.17 -15.65
C TRP A 285 -8.33 7.70 -14.84
N PHE A 286 -8.58 8.39 -13.74
CA PHE A 286 -9.75 8.20 -12.88
C PHE A 286 -10.44 9.54 -12.70
N GLY A 287 -11.72 9.63 -13.05
CA GLY A 287 -12.50 10.86 -12.90
C GLY A 287 -13.92 10.71 -13.42
N GLU A 288 -14.71 11.75 -13.29
CA GLU A 288 -16.11 11.75 -13.75
C GLU A 288 -16.20 12.11 -15.24
N ASP A 289 -16.37 11.13 -16.12
CA ASP A 289 -16.85 11.37 -17.49
C ASP A 289 -17.85 10.30 -17.90
N SER A 290 -19.13 10.64 -17.82
CA SER A 290 -20.25 9.75 -18.17
C SER A 290 -20.26 9.33 -19.65
N ARG A 291 -19.43 9.93 -20.51
CA ARG A 291 -19.29 9.54 -21.93
C ARG A 291 -18.26 8.44 -22.12
N ILE A 292 -17.33 8.32 -21.17
CA ILE A 292 -16.19 7.41 -21.23
C ILE A 292 -16.46 6.20 -20.34
N LEU A 293 -17.09 6.42 -19.18
CA LEU A 293 -17.32 5.37 -18.19
C LEU A 293 -18.49 4.46 -18.57
N THR A 294 -18.23 3.16 -18.54
CA THR A 294 -19.25 2.12 -18.45
C THR A 294 -20.04 2.23 -17.14
N GLN A 295 -21.18 1.53 -17.05
CA GLN A 295 -21.98 1.49 -15.83
C GLN A 295 -21.21 0.95 -14.62
N GLU A 296 -20.33 -0.02 -14.83
CA GLU A 296 -19.47 -0.62 -13.80
C GLU A 296 -18.41 0.38 -13.33
N GLU A 297 -17.70 1.02 -14.27
CA GLU A 297 -16.67 2.03 -13.95
C GLU A 297 -17.26 3.23 -13.20
N TYR A 298 -18.45 3.70 -13.61
CA TYR A 298 -19.16 4.76 -12.88
C TYR A 298 -19.53 4.35 -11.46
N SER A 299 -19.99 3.11 -11.27
CA SER A 299 -20.30 2.56 -9.94
C SER A 299 -19.05 2.51 -9.06
N ASN A 300 -17.92 2.04 -9.61
CA ASN A 300 -16.64 1.96 -8.90
C ASN A 300 -16.13 3.35 -8.53
N TRP A 301 -16.16 4.30 -9.47
CA TRP A 301 -15.80 5.70 -9.24
C TRP A 301 -16.65 6.33 -8.13
N SER A 302 -17.98 6.22 -8.22
CA SER A 302 -18.91 6.80 -7.24
C SER A 302 -18.72 6.21 -5.83
N THR A 303 -18.49 4.90 -5.77
CA THR A 303 -18.24 4.19 -4.51
C THR A 303 -16.90 4.62 -3.90
N PHE A 304 -15.82 4.67 -4.69
CA PHE A 304 -14.50 5.14 -4.25
C PHE A 304 -14.59 6.55 -3.68
N LYS A 305 -15.26 7.44 -4.41
CA LYS A 305 -15.52 8.83 -4.02
C LYS A 305 -16.26 8.96 -2.69
N HIS A 306 -17.30 8.14 -2.51
CA HIS A 306 -18.09 8.09 -1.28
C HIS A 306 -17.22 7.72 -0.07
N PHE A 307 -16.47 6.62 -0.15
CA PHE A 307 -15.62 6.17 0.94
C PHE A 307 -14.46 7.12 1.23
N THR A 308 -13.88 7.75 0.21
CA THR A 308 -12.79 8.73 0.37
C THR A 308 -13.29 9.93 1.19
N THR A 309 -14.51 10.38 0.89
CA THR A 309 -15.19 11.45 1.64
C THR A 309 -15.45 11.05 3.08
N LEU A 310 -15.90 9.82 3.30
CA LEU A 310 -16.18 9.29 4.63
C LEU A 310 -14.91 9.26 5.49
N ILE A 311 -13.79 8.73 4.97
CA ILE A 311 -12.50 8.73 5.68
C ILE A 311 -12.04 10.14 6.00
N LYS A 312 -12.07 11.05 5.02
CA LYS A 312 -11.65 12.44 5.23
C LYS A 312 -12.48 13.13 6.33
N SER A 313 -13.76 12.76 6.48
CA SER A 313 -14.63 13.28 7.54
C SER A 313 -14.28 12.71 8.93
N VAL A 314 -13.98 11.42 9.02
CA VAL A 314 -13.56 10.74 10.26
C VAL A 314 -12.23 11.29 10.74
N ASP A 315 -11.29 11.51 9.82
CA ASP A 315 -9.97 12.03 10.16
C ASP A 315 -10.02 13.48 10.66
N LYS A 316 -10.85 14.34 10.03
CA LYS A 316 -11.14 15.68 10.56
C LYS A 316 -11.72 15.65 11.98
N ALA A 317 -12.59 14.67 12.29
CA ALA A 317 -13.12 14.50 13.64
C ALA A 317 -12.05 14.02 14.64
N SER A 318 -11.15 13.14 14.20
CA SER A 318 -10.01 12.65 14.97
C SER A 318 -9.03 13.80 15.32
N LEU A 319 -8.69 14.63 14.32
CA LEU A 319 -7.85 15.82 14.44
C LEU A 319 -8.50 16.88 15.36
N ARG A 320 -9.81 17.13 15.21
CA ARG A 320 -10.55 18.02 16.12
C ARG A 320 -10.50 17.51 17.56
N ARG A 321 -10.71 16.20 17.79
CA ARG A 321 -10.66 15.60 19.13
C ARG A 321 -9.26 15.74 19.75
N ARG A 322 -8.20 15.61 18.95
CA ARG A 322 -6.81 15.79 19.35
C ARG A 322 -6.50 17.26 19.67
N MET A 323 -6.97 18.20 18.85
CA MET A 323 -6.87 19.64 19.13
C MET A 323 -7.57 19.99 20.44
N PHE A 324 -8.79 19.49 20.67
CA PHE A 324 -9.50 19.70 21.94
C PHE A 324 -8.77 19.08 23.14
N GLN A 325 -8.22 17.87 22.99
CA GLN A 325 -7.43 17.21 24.06
C GLN A 325 -6.14 17.98 24.37
N ASN A 326 -5.45 18.48 23.35
CA ASN A 326 -4.24 19.29 23.52
C ASN A 326 -4.56 20.66 24.14
N LEU A 327 -5.65 21.30 23.73
CA LEU A 327 -6.15 22.54 24.32
C LEU A 327 -6.54 22.33 25.79
N LEU A 328 -7.25 21.23 26.10
CA LEU A 328 -7.59 20.83 27.48
C LEU A 328 -6.35 20.53 28.33
N ALA A 329 -5.33 19.88 27.75
CA ALA A 329 -4.06 19.61 28.44
C ALA A 329 -3.27 20.90 28.71
N MET A 330 -3.32 21.86 27.78
CA MET A 330 -2.72 23.18 27.92
C MET A 330 -3.44 24.01 29.00
N VAL A 331 -4.77 24.04 28.99
CA VAL A 331 -5.58 24.68 30.03
C VAL A 331 -5.33 24.04 31.40
N LYS A 332 -5.24 22.71 31.49
CA LYS A 332 -4.87 22.02 32.74
C LYS A 332 -3.45 22.33 33.21
N ARG A 333 -2.50 22.64 32.31
CA ARG A 333 -1.14 23.08 32.68
C ARG A 333 -1.16 24.52 33.23
N LEU A 334 -1.98 25.39 32.66
CA LEU A 334 -2.16 26.78 33.12
C LEU A 334 -2.92 26.87 34.45
N GLN A 335 -3.77 25.89 34.75
CA GLN A 335 -4.52 25.80 36.01
C GLN A 335 -3.77 25.10 37.16
N ARG A 336 -2.54 24.61 36.96
CA ARG A 336 -1.73 24.05 38.06
C ARG A 336 -1.13 25.20 38.88
N PRO A 337 -1.50 25.39 40.16
CA PRO A 337 -0.87 26.42 40.98
C PRO A 337 0.62 26.10 41.14
N ALA A 338 1.45 27.14 40.99
CA ALA A 338 2.89 27.04 41.19
C ALA A 338 3.17 26.48 42.59
N LYS A 339 3.74 25.27 42.68
CA LYS A 339 4.25 24.72 43.94
C LYS A 339 5.38 25.63 44.41
N ARG A 340 5.07 26.58 45.31
CA ARG A 340 6.09 27.31 46.08
C ARG A 340 6.87 26.31 46.90
N SER A 341 8.13 26.09 46.55
CA SER A 341 9.08 25.32 47.32
C SER A 341 9.43 26.09 48.60
N PHE A 342 8.81 25.73 49.72
CA PHE A 342 9.38 26.02 51.03
C PHE A 342 10.39 24.91 51.36
N ALA A 343 11.66 25.15 51.03
CA ALA A 343 12.77 24.38 51.55
C ALA A 343 13.69 25.32 52.36
N ARG A 344 13.71 25.02 53.65
CA ARG A 344 14.46 25.59 54.78
C ARG A 344 15.85 26.14 54.45
N ARG A 345 16.11 27.37 54.90
CA ARG A 345 17.45 27.83 55.27
C ARG A 345 17.83 27.18 56.60
N ALA A 346 18.89 26.38 56.58
CA ALA A 346 19.70 26.04 57.73
C ALA A 346 21.17 26.15 57.29
N ALA A 347 21.75 27.33 57.52
CA ALA A 347 23.16 27.64 57.75
C ALA A 347 23.24 29.15 57.99
#